data_AF-A0A0G4M5G5-F1
#
_entry.id   AF-A0A0G4M5G5-F1
#
_cell.length_a   1.000
_cell.length_b   1.000
_cell.length_c   1.000
_cell.angle_alpha   90.00
_cell.angle_beta   90.00
_cell.angle_gamma   90.00
#
_symmetry.space_group_name_H-M   'P 1'
#
loop_
_entity.id
_entity.type
_entity.pdbx_description
1 polymer ?
#
loop_
_entity_poly.entity_id
_entity_poly.type
_entity_poly.pdbx_seq_one_letter_code
_entity_poly.pdbx_strand_id
1 'polypeptide(L)'
;MTTLQVRAVDLAPAPYDRVDIAQFREEAFGPARPLFFKADNRPLSQTFIPAASKWFEAGHDTSSASFSPYMEQFAHHLFPYELISPQLSEKDGVIVDSVKQFLNWLTASSNPMDAVLAGIVHSALPPSTDSDAQFCPIEAPFLLLLKAVEYNKLQDASIKKLYIAQSQLVDLPPSLREDLPTPRIVKETGRGDIYNSSIWMGVEPTYTPLHRDPNPNLFCQLHSSKTVRLMPPKSGEALYRQVQTKLGRAGSSRIRDSGMMEGPESVMMNAAVWGEGGAKDIVEAQLEPGDALFIPLG
;
A
#
# COMPACT_ATOMS: atom_id res chain seq x y z
N MET A 1 9.78 14.68 28.22
CA MET A 1 9.96 14.46 26.77
C MET A 1 8.60 14.63 26.13
N THR A 2 8.41 15.71 25.38
CA THR A 2 7.13 16.01 24.72
C THR A 2 7.04 15.12 23.48
N THR A 3 6.13 14.14 23.50
CA THR A 3 5.72 13.42 22.29
C THR A 3 5.24 14.46 21.28
N LEU A 4 5.92 14.60 20.15
CA LEU A 4 5.45 15.42 19.03
C LEU A 4 4.14 14.80 18.54
N GLN A 5 3.02 15.42 18.92
CA GLN A 5 1.70 15.01 18.45
C GLN A 5 1.61 15.31 16.95
N VAL A 6 1.55 14.27 16.14
CA VAL A 6 1.39 14.41 14.68
C VAL A 6 0.02 15.04 14.41
N ARG A 7 0.00 16.11 13.60
CA ARG A 7 -1.25 16.80 13.28
C ARG A 7 -2.09 15.94 12.33
N ALA A 8 -3.40 15.88 12.52
CA ALA A 8 -4.28 15.23 11.56
C ALA A 8 -4.42 16.04 10.26
N VAL A 9 -4.59 15.38 9.12
CA VAL A 9 -4.99 16.03 7.87
C VAL A 9 -6.37 16.66 8.05
N ASP A 10 -6.58 17.84 7.46
CA ASP A 10 -7.85 18.56 7.55
C ASP A 10 -8.98 17.75 6.88
N LEU A 11 -10.15 17.74 7.52
CA LEU A 11 -11.32 16.94 7.09
C LEU A 11 -12.17 17.73 6.08
N ALA A 12 -12.55 17.08 4.98
CA ALA A 12 -13.49 17.61 4.00
C ALA A 12 -14.92 17.69 4.58
N PRO A 13 -15.73 18.68 4.15
CA PRO A 13 -17.11 18.82 4.63
C PRO A 13 -18.06 17.70 4.13
N ALA A 14 -17.65 16.94 3.11
CA ALA A 14 -18.43 15.86 2.52
C ALA A 14 -17.49 14.74 2.00
N PRO A 15 -18.01 13.52 1.78
CA PRO A 15 -17.25 12.46 1.12
C PRO A 15 -16.82 12.82 -0.31
N TYR A 16 -15.78 12.17 -0.82
CA TYR A 16 -15.14 12.49 -2.10
C TYR A 16 -16.08 12.37 -3.32
N ASP A 17 -17.13 11.55 -3.24
CA ASP A 17 -18.12 11.36 -4.31
C ASP A 17 -19.20 12.46 -4.34
N ARG A 18 -19.28 13.27 -3.28
CA ARG A 18 -20.30 14.34 -3.11
C ARG A 18 -19.72 15.72 -2.86
N VAL A 19 -18.40 15.85 -2.74
CA VAL A 19 -17.73 17.14 -2.50
C VAL A 19 -18.05 18.17 -3.60
N ASP A 20 -18.24 19.42 -3.20
CA ASP A 20 -18.33 20.54 -4.13
C ASP A 20 -16.98 20.76 -4.83
N ILE A 21 -16.98 20.66 -6.17
CA ILE A 21 -15.74 20.73 -6.96
C ILE A 21 -15.14 22.14 -6.97
N ALA A 22 -15.97 23.18 -6.94
CA ALA A 22 -15.47 24.56 -6.91
C ALA A 22 -14.79 24.86 -5.58
N GLN A 23 -15.43 24.45 -4.48
CA GLN A 23 -14.85 24.57 -3.15
C GLN A 23 -13.55 23.76 -3.02
N PHE A 24 -13.55 22.49 -3.45
CA PHE A 24 -12.35 21.65 -3.42
C PHE A 24 -11.18 22.25 -4.22
N ARG A 25 -11.47 22.86 -5.37
CA ARG A 25 -10.46 23.57 -6.17
C ARG A 25 -9.83 24.73 -5.42
N GLU A 26 -10.64 25.55 -4.78
CA GLU A 26 -10.21 26.76 -4.07
C GLU A 26 -9.47 26.43 -2.77
N GLU A 27 -9.97 25.47 -1.99
CA GLU A 27 -9.49 25.23 -0.63
C GLU A 27 -8.33 24.22 -0.55
N ALA A 28 -8.29 23.23 -1.45
CA ALA A 28 -7.34 22.12 -1.37
C ALA A 28 -6.48 21.95 -2.64
N PHE A 29 -7.11 21.80 -3.82
CA PHE A 29 -6.36 21.47 -5.04
C PHE A 29 -5.43 22.61 -5.48
N GLY A 30 -5.93 23.84 -5.61
CA GLY A 30 -5.15 25.00 -6.01
C GLY A 30 -4.04 25.36 -5.01
N PRO A 31 -4.33 25.42 -3.70
CA PRO A 31 -3.32 25.66 -2.66
C PRO A 31 -2.37 24.48 -2.38
N ALA A 32 -2.55 23.33 -3.05
CA ALA A 32 -1.82 22.09 -2.79
C ALA A 32 -1.86 21.64 -1.32
N ARG A 33 -3.06 21.63 -0.73
CA ARG A 33 -3.29 21.17 0.65
C ARG A 33 -3.90 19.77 0.67
N PRO A 34 -3.36 18.84 1.47
CA PRO A 34 -3.96 17.53 1.62
C PRO A 34 -5.33 17.66 2.27
N LEU A 35 -6.26 16.81 1.85
CA LEU A 35 -7.63 16.82 2.36
C LEU A 35 -8.14 15.39 2.52
N PHE A 36 -8.67 15.10 3.71
CA PHE A 36 -9.18 13.79 4.06
C PHE A 36 -10.70 13.74 3.89
N PHE A 37 -11.19 12.75 3.16
CA PHE A 37 -12.61 12.52 2.89
C PHE A 37 -13.08 11.31 3.68
N LYS A 38 -13.78 11.55 4.79
CA LYS A 38 -14.39 10.47 5.55
C LYS A 38 -15.58 9.88 4.80
N ALA A 39 -15.71 8.56 4.80
CA ALA A 39 -16.91 7.86 4.39
C ALA A 39 -18.12 8.34 5.20
N ASP A 40 -19.29 8.40 4.57
CA ASP A 40 -20.53 8.60 5.30
C ASP A 40 -21.06 7.25 5.84
N ASN A 41 -22.18 7.30 6.56
CA ASN A 41 -22.78 6.10 7.17
C ASN A 41 -23.48 5.17 6.17
N ARG A 42 -23.24 5.33 4.85
CA ARG A 42 -23.82 4.42 3.85
C ARG A 42 -23.12 3.06 3.92
N PRO A 43 -23.85 1.96 3.65
CA PRO A 43 -23.22 0.68 3.38
C PRO A 43 -22.20 0.78 2.25
N LEU A 44 -21.11 0.00 2.31
CA LEU A 44 -20.09 -0.04 1.25
C LEU A 44 -20.68 -0.36 -0.13
N SER A 45 -21.78 -1.13 -0.18
CA SER A 45 -22.51 -1.45 -1.41
C SER A 45 -23.20 -0.26 -2.08
N GLN A 46 -23.34 0.86 -1.36
CA GLN A 46 -23.90 2.12 -1.85
C GLN A 46 -22.83 3.21 -2.02
N THR A 47 -21.55 2.85 -1.85
CA THR A 47 -20.44 3.74 -2.16
C THR A 47 -20.18 3.78 -3.66
N PHE A 48 -19.44 4.79 -4.11
CA PHE A 48 -19.18 5.03 -5.53
C PHE A 48 -18.35 3.93 -6.19
N ILE A 49 -17.54 3.19 -5.43
CA ILE A 49 -16.61 2.17 -5.96
C ILE A 49 -17.17 0.78 -5.64
N PRO A 50 -17.79 0.07 -6.61
CA PRO A 50 -18.36 -1.26 -6.38
C PRO A 50 -17.40 -2.27 -5.77
N ALA A 51 -16.11 -2.20 -6.11
CA ALA A 51 -15.07 -3.08 -5.58
C ALA A 51 -15.05 -3.15 -4.05
N ALA A 52 -15.35 -2.06 -3.33
CA ALA A 52 -15.37 -2.02 -1.87
C ALA A 52 -16.33 -3.05 -1.23
N SER A 53 -17.40 -3.40 -1.94
CA SER A 53 -18.39 -4.39 -1.47
C SER A 53 -18.37 -5.71 -2.25
N LYS A 54 -17.88 -5.69 -3.50
CA LYS A 54 -17.85 -6.87 -4.38
C LYS A 54 -16.61 -7.73 -4.16
N TRP A 55 -15.45 -7.12 -3.88
CA TRP A 55 -14.17 -7.85 -3.89
C TRP A 55 -13.86 -8.55 -2.56
N PHE A 56 -14.52 -8.14 -1.48
CA PHE A 56 -14.23 -8.59 -0.12
C PHE A 56 -15.49 -9.14 0.53
N GLU A 57 -15.32 -10.11 1.44
CA GLU A 57 -16.44 -10.59 2.24
C GLU A 57 -16.83 -9.57 3.32
N ALA A 58 -18.13 -9.47 3.60
CA ALA A 58 -18.62 -8.67 4.71
C ALA A 58 -18.32 -9.38 6.04
N GLY A 59 -17.13 -9.14 6.61
CA GLY A 59 -16.76 -9.66 7.93
C GLY A 59 -17.40 -8.87 9.07
N HIS A 60 -17.85 -9.57 10.11
CA HIS A 60 -18.25 -8.96 11.40
C HIS A 60 -17.05 -8.59 12.28
N ASP A 61 -15.88 -9.20 12.03
CA ASP A 61 -14.61 -8.90 12.70
C ASP A 61 -13.65 -8.24 11.72
N THR A 62 -13.16 -7.06 12.09
CA THR A 62 -12.21 -6.24 11.32
C THR A 62 -10.81 -6.86 11.19
N SER A 63 -10.57 -8.02 11.82
CA SER A 63 -9.25 -8.64 11.98
C SER A 63 -8.92 -9.74 10.98
N SER A 64 -9.87 -10.24 10.19
CA SER A 64 -9.57 -11.25 9.16
C SER A 64 -10.25 -10.95 7.81
N ALA A 65 -9.56 -10.18 6.98
CA ALA A 65 -9.98 -9.92 5.61
C ALA A 65 -10.06 -11.22 4.79
N SER A 66 -11.15 -11.43 4.06
CA SER A 66 -11.24 -12.43 2.99
C SER A 66 -11.56 -11.73 1.68
N PHE A 67 -11.00 -12.24 0.58
CA PHE A 67 -11.56 -11.96 -0.73
C PHE A 67 -12.88 -12.72 -0.90
N SER A 68 -13.81 -12.12 -1.63
CA SER A 68 -15.08 -12.77 -1.95
C SER A 68 -14.89 -13.86 -3.02
N PRO A 69 -15.84 -14.80 -3.16
CA PRO A 69 -15.83 -15.77 -4.26
C PRO A 69 -15.77 -15.13 -5.66
N TYR A 70 -16.24 -13.89 -5.80
CA TYR A 70 -16.13 -13.14 -7.06
C TYR A 70 -14.67 -12.90 -7.46
N MET A 71 -13.75 -12.73 -6.51
CA MET A 71 -12.34 -12.51 -6.81
C MET A 71 -11.59 -13.80 -7.18
N GLU A 72 -12.08 -14.97 -6.72
CA GLU A 72 -11.46 -16.27 -7.01
C GLU A 72 -11.45 -16.59 -8.51
N GLN A 73 -12.41 -16.09 -9.28
CA GLN A 73 -12.43 -16.29 -10.74
C GLN A 73 -11.23 -15.66 -11.46
N PHE A 74 -10.52 -14.75 -10.80
CA PHE A 74 -9.31 -14.10 -11.32
C PHE A 74 -8.01 -14.70 -10.75
N ALA A 75 -8.07 -15.85 -10.07
CA ALA A 75 -6.93 -16.50 -9.43
C ALA A 75 -5.72 -16.68 -10.37
N HIS A 76 -5.95 -16.85 -11.67
CA HIS A 76 -4.89 -17.05 -12.66
C HIS A 76 -4.41 -15.77 -13.37
N HIS A 77 -5.04 -14.62 -13.11
CA HIS A 77 -4.56 -13.35 -13.65
C HIS A 77 -3.23 -12.97 -12.99
N LEU A 78 -2.26 -12.58 -13.81
CA LEU A 78 -0.93 -12.21 -13.34
C LEU A 78 -0.93 -10.78 -12.81
N PHE A 79 -0.26 -10.58 -11.67
CA PHE A 79 -0.08 -9.29 -11.04
C PHE A 79 1.40 -9.02 -10.78
N PRO A 80 1.83 -7.74 -10.77
CA PRO A 80 3.14 -7.35 -10.30
C PRO A 80 3.14 -7.32 -8.77
N TYR A 81 3.92 -8.21 -8.17
CA TYR A 81 4.16 -8.30 -6.73
C TYR A 81 5.51 -7.70 -6.36
N GLU A 82 5.53 -7.11 -5.18
CA GLU A 82 6.70 -6.72 -4.42
C GLU A 82 6.76 -7.61 -3.17
N LEU A 83 7.89 -8.30 -2.97
CA LEU A 83 8.17 -9.10 -1.79
C LEU A 83 9.46 -8.62 -1.14
N ILE A 84 9.47 -8.46 0.18
CA ILE A 84 10.72 -8.29 0.94
C ILE A 84 11.12 -9.63 1.55
N SER A 85 12.36 -10.08 1.32
CA SER A 85 12.87 -11.38 1.80
C SER A 85 14.36 -11.32 2.16
N PRO A 86 14.84 -11.97 3.24
CA PRO A 86 14.08 -12.80 4.18
C PRO A 86 13.17 -12.00 5.12
N GLN A 87 12.19 -12.67 5.72
CA GLN A 87 11.30 -12.08 6.73
C GLN A 87 11.54 -12.74 8.07
N LEU A 88 12.59 -12.28 8.74
CA LEU A 88 13.06 -12.85 9.99
C LEU A 88 12.23 -12.33 11.16
N SER A 89 11.78 -13.23 12.01
CA SER A 89 11.18 -12.94 13.30
C SER A 89 11.74 -13.89 14.36
N GLU A 90 11.90 -13.42 15.59
CA GLU A 90 12.31 -14.26 16.70
C GLU A 90 11.07 -14.69 17.50
N LYS A 91 10.88 -16.00 17.65
CA LYS A 91 9.83 -16.59 18.50
C LYS A 91 10.48 -17.65 19.37
N ASP A 92 10.34 -17.50 20.69
CA ASP A 92 10.90 -18.42 21.70
C ASP A 92 12.42 -18.69 21.54
N GLY A 93 13.19 -17.67 21.15
CA GLY A 93 14.64 -17.78 20.93
C GLY A 93 15.05 -18.43 19.61
N VAL A 94 14.08 -18.73 18.73
CA VAL A 94 14.31 -19.29 17.39
C VAL A 94 14.02 -18.24 16.32
N ILE A 95 14.99 -18.03 15.43
CA ILE A 95 14.81 -17.18 14.25
C ILE A 95 14.04 -17.97 13.19
N VAL A 96 12.88 -17.43 12.83
CA VAL A 96 11.98 -17.96 11.81
C VAL A 96 11.97 -17.04 10.60
N ASP A 97 12.11 -17.62 9.41
CA ASP A 97 11.87 -16.94 8.14
C ASP A 97 10.47 -17.28 7.62
N SER A 98 9.53 -16.33 7.74
CA SER A 98 8.13 -16.54 7.33
C SER A 98 7.99 -16.85 5.84
N VAL A 99 8.88 -16.33 4.98
CA VAL A 99 8.83 -16.62 3.54
C VAL A 99 9.16 -18.10 3.30
N LYS A 100 10.20 -18.63 3.94
CA LYS A 100 10.55 -20.06 3.83
C LYS A 100 9.45 -20.95 4.38
N GLN A 101 8.82 -20.59 5.51
CA GLN A 101 7.71 -21.37 6.05
C GLN A 101 6.51 -21.40 5.10
N PHE A 102 6.18 -20.26 4.49
CA PHE A 102 5.12 -20.18 3.48
C PHE A 102 5.41 -21.05 2.25
N LEU A 103 6.65 -21.02 1.73
CA LEU A 103 7.04 -21.88 0.60
C LEU A 103 7.00 -23.38 0.96
N ASN A 104 7.45 -23.74 2.16
CA ASN A 104 7.36 -25.12 2.64
C ASN A 104 5.91 -25.57 2.80
N TRP A 105 5.03 -24.70 3.27
CA TRP A 105 3.59 -24.98 3.37
C TRP A 105 2.96 -25.20 1.98
N LEU A 106 3.27 -24.34 1.01
CA LEU A 106 2.81 -24.50 -0.37
C LEU A 106 3.29 -25.82 -1.00
N THR A 107 4.56 -26.18 -0.79
CA THR A 107 5.14 -27.42 -1.36
C THR A 107 4.67 -28.69 -0.66
N ALA A 108 4.23 -28.61 0.59
CA ALA A 108 3.62 -29.72 1.31
C ALA A 108 2.16 -29.99 0.88
N SER A 109 1.53 -29.05 0.16
CA SER A 109 0.19 -29.21 -0.37
C SER A 109 0.12 -30.31 -1.43
N SER A 110 -1.01 -31.01 -1.49
CA SER A 110 -1.28 -31.98 -2.55
C SER A 110 -1.69 -31.33 -3.88
N ASN A 111 -1.97 -30.02 -3.88
CA ASN A 111 -2.34 -29.29 -5.10
C ASN A 111 -1.08 -28.92 -5.91
N PRO A 112 -0.93 -29.39 -7.15
CA PRO A 112 0.25 -29.10 -7.97
C PRO A 112 0.43 -27.60 -8.25
N MET A 113 -0.64 -26.81 -8.26
CA MET A 113 -0.54 -25.36 -8.44
C MET A 113 0.20 -24.68 -7.29
N ASP A 114 0.09 -25.20 -6.06
CA ASP A 114 0.75 -24.61 -4.90
C ASP A 114 2.28 -24.79 -5.00
N ALA A 115 2.73 -25.95 -5.49
CA ALA A 115 4.15 -26.19 -5.80
C ALA A 115 4.66 -25.26 -6.93
N VAL A 116 3.84 -24.98 -7.94
CA VAL A 116 4.18 -24.01 -9.01
C VAL A 116 4.35 -22.60 -8.43
N LEU A 117 3.42 -22.16 -7.57
CA LEU A 117 3.53 -20.85 -6.90
C LEU A 117 4.79 -20.75 -6.06
N ALA A 118 5.14 -21.81 -5.32
CA ALA A 118 6.37 -21.85 -4.55
C ALA A 118 7.61 -21.73 -5.45
N GLY A 119 7.61 -22.39 -6.61
CA GLY A 119 8.67 -22.28 -7.61
C GLY A 119 8.82 -20.86 -8.19
N ILE A 120 7.71 -20.19 -8.50
CA ILE A 120 7.70 -18.79 -8.98
C ILE A 120 8.36 -17.89 -7.93
N VAL A 121 7.89 -17.94 -6.69
CA VAL A 121 8.44 -17.09 -5.62
C VAL A 121 9.91 -17.42 -5.38
N HIS A 122 10.27 -18.72 -5.29
CA HIS A 122 11.64 -19.15 -5.08
C HIS A 122 12.59 -18.64 -6.17
N SER A 123 12.15 -18.64 -7.43
CA SER A 123 12.96 -18.15 -8.56
C SER A 123 13.26 -16.66 -8.52
N ALA A 124 12.41 -15.88 -7.84
CA ALA A 124 12.58 -14.44 -7.68
C ALA A 124 13.37 -14.06 -6.42
N LEU A 125 13.61 -15.01 -5.50
CA LEU A 125 14.41 -14.76 -4.31
C LEU A 125 15.91 -14.68 -4.67
N PRO A 126 16.67 -13.78 -4.03
CA PRO A 126 18.11 -13.73 -4.21
C PRO A 126 18.75 -15.06 -3.77
N PRO A 127 19.89 -15.43 -4.37
CA PRO A 127 20.69 -16.54 -3.86
C PRO A 127 21.00 -16.29 -2.38
N SER A 128 21.04 -17.35 -1.58
CA SER A 128 21.20 -17.29 -0.12
C SER A 128 22.47 -16.54 0.30
N THR A 129 22.36 -15.22 0.41
CA THR A 129 23.35 -14.31 0.98
C THR A 129 22.80 -13.69 2.25
N ASP A 130 23.69 -13.06 3.01
CA ASP A 130 23.55 -12.58 4.39
C ASP A 130 22.21 -11.91 4.78
N SER A 131 21.99 -11.87 6.11
CA SER A 131 20.82 -11.44 6.91
C SER A 131 19.95 -10.27 6.45
N ASP A 132 20.36 -9.52 5.44
CA ASP A 132 19.71 -8.29 5.04
C ASP A 132 18.54 -8.57 4.10
N ALA A 133 17.37 -8.01 4.45
CA ALA A 133 16.15 -8.14 3.67
C ALA A 133 16.24 -7.37 2.35
N GLN A 134 15.96 -8.06 1.25
CA GLN A 134 16.04 -7.56 -0.11
C GLN A 134 14.66 -7.44 -0.77
N PHE A 135 14.55 -6.50 -1.70
CA PHE A 135 13.38 -6.26 -2.54
C PHE A 135 13.36 -7.21 -3.75
N CYS A 136 12.31 -8.03 -3.82
CA CYS A 136 12.13 -9.07 -4.82
C CYS A 136 10.87 -8.76 -5.64
N PRO A 137 10.98 -8.21 -6.86
CA PRO A 137 9.84 -8.09 -7.77
C PRO A 137 9.46 -9.47 -8.33
N ILE A 138 8.16 -9.76 -8.38
CA ILE A 138 7.64 -11.06 -8.83
C ILE A 138 6.43 -10.83 -9.73
N GLU A 139 6.38 -11.45 -10.90
CA GLU A 139 5.14 -11.55 -11.67
C GLU A 139 4.50 -12.90 -11.37
N ALA A 140 3.32 -12.89 -10.74
CA ALA A 140 2.68 -14.11 -10.26
C ALA A 140 1.15 -14.05 -10.36
N PRO A 141 0.46 -15.19 -10.40
CA PRO A 141 -1.00 -15.22 -10.38
C PRO A 141 -1.58 -14.66 -9.07
N PHE A 142 -2.77 -14.06 -9.14
CA PHE A 142 -3.55 -13.62 -7.97
C PHE A 142 -3.72 -14.71 -6.89
N LEU A 143 -3.73 -15.98 -7.30
CA LEU A 143 -3.74 -17.15 -6.43
C LEU A 143 -2.63 -17.10 -5.37
N LEU A 144 -1.47 -16.49 -5.66
CA LEU A 144 -0.42 -16.29 -4.67
C LEU A 144 -0.90 -15.47 -3.47
N LEU A 145 -1.65 -14.39 -3.71
CA LEU A 145 -2.19 -13.56 -2.63
C LEU A 145 -3.32 -14.28 -1.89
N LEU A 146 -4.18 -15.01 -2.60
CA LEU A 146 -5.21 -15.86 -1.98
C LEU A 146 -4.59 -16.88 -1.02
N LYS A 147 -3.51 -17.54 -1.44
CA LYS A 147 -2.76 -18.50 -0.62
C LYS A 147 -2.02 -17.86 0.55
N ALA A 148 -1.47 -16.66 0.38
CA ALA A 148 -0.86 -15.93 1.48
C ALA A 148 -1.89 -15.55 2.57
N VAL A 149 -3.10 -15.13 2.15
CA VAL A 149 -4.21 -14.84 3.07
C VAL A 149 -4.68 -16.10 3.79
N GLU A 150 -4.85 -17.22 3.07
CA GLU A 150 -5.19 -18.53 3.65
C GLU A 150 -4.13 -18.96 4.68
N TYR A 151 -2.85 -18.91 4.31
CA TYR A 151 -1.74 -19.25 5.17
C TYR A 151 -1.73 -18.40 6.46
N ASN A 152 -1.90 -17.09 6.35
CA ASN A 152 -1.91 -16.18 7.50
C ASN A 152 -3.08 -16.41 8.46
N LYS A 153 -4.18 -17.02 7.99
CA LYS A 153 -5.31 -17.42 8.86
C LYS A 153 -5.05 -18.73 9.58
N LEU A 154 -4.28 -19.63 8.96
CA LEU A 154 -4.06 -21.00 9.47
C LEU A 154 -2.78 -21.14 10.30
N GLN A 155 -1.81 -20.24 10.14
CA GLN A 155 -0.48 -20.37 10.71
C GLN A 155 -0.13 -19.19 11.62
N ASP A 156 0.56 -19.47 12.72
CA ASP A 156 1.06 -18.45 13.64
C ASP A 156 2.11 -17.53 13.01
N ALA A 157 2.94 -18.08 12.13
CA ALA A 157 4.06 -17.37 11.51
C ALA A 157 3.60 -16.75 10.18
N SER A 158 2.87 -15.64 10.25
CA SER A 158 2.33 -14.97 9.06
C SER A 158 3.43 -14.48 8.12
N ILE A 159 3.20 -14.64 6.81
CA ILE A 159 3.94 -13.93 5.77
C ILE A 159 3.48 -12.46 5.76
N LYS A 160 4.44 -11.57 5.59
CA LYS A 160 4.27 -10.11 5.63
C LYS A 160 4.74 -9.53 4.30
N LYS A 161 4.58 -8.22 4.08
CA LYS A 161 5.24 -7.49 2.97
C LYS A 161 5.19 -8.18 1.60
N LEU A 162 4.10 -8.88 1.30
CA LEU A 162 3.78 -9.42 -0.02
C LEU A 162 2.67 -8.54 -0.58
N TYR A 163 2.99 -7.78 -1.61
CA TYR A 163 2.19 -6.63 -2.02
C TYR A 163 2.07 -6.58 -3.54
N ILE A 164 0.86 -6.71 -4.08
CA ILE A 164 0.55 -6.24 -5.43
C ILE A 164 0.63 -4.72 -5.39
N ALA A 165 1.60 -4.14 -6.08
CA ALA A 165 1.87 -2.72 -6.04
C ALA A 165 1.77 -2.11 -7.44
N GLN A 166 1.13 -0.93 -7.51
CA GLN A 166 1.03 -0.13 -8.73
C GLN A 166 0.44 -0.88 -9.95
N SER A 167 -0.33 -1.95 -9.74
CA SER A 167 -0.99 -2.67 -10.84
C SER A 167 -1.98 -1.76 -11.54
N GLN A 168 -1.72 -1.43 -12.80
CA GLN A 168 -2.51 -0.43 -13.51
C GLN A 168 -3.91 -0.98 -13.81
N LEU A 169 -4.92 -0.12 -13.70
CA LEU A 169 -6.30 -0.49 -13.99
C LEU A 169 -6.44 -0.96 -15.43
N VAL A 170 -5.68 -0.41 -16.38
CA VAL A 170 -5.77 -0.78 -17.81
C VAL A 170 -5.38 -2.24 -18.08
N ASP A 171 -4.53 -2.83 -17.23
CA ASP A 171 -4.05 -4.20 -17.36
C ASP A 171 -5.02 -5.22 -16.71
N LEU A 172 -5.99 -4.75 -15.93
CA LEU A 172 -6.94 -5.61 -15.24
C LEU A 172 -7.97 -6.22 -16.21
N PRO A 173 -8.52 -7.41 -15.89
CA PRO A 173 -9.68 -7.97 -16.57
C PRO A 173 -10.84 -6.95 -16.64
N PRO A 174 -11.60 -6.88 -17.75
CA PRO A 174 -12.67 -5.89 -17.93
C PRO A 174 -13.66 -5.80 -16.76
N SER A 175 -14.08 -6.92 -16.22
CA SER A 175 -14.99 -6.99 -15.07
C SER A 175 -14.42 -6.36 -13.79
N LEU A 176 -13.10 -6.46 -13.55
CA LEU A 176 -12.46 -5.77 -12.42
C LEU A 176 -12.35 -4.27 -12.68
N ARG A 177 -12.12 -3.85 -13.94
CA ARG A 177 -12.07 -2.42 -14.30
C ARG A 177 -13.41 -1.73 -14.11
N GLU A 178 -14.50 -2.42 -14.44
CA GLU A 178 -15.87 -1.92 -14.27
C GLU A 178 -16.23 -1.68 -12.79
N ASP A 179 -15.58 -2.39 -11.87
CA ASP A 179 -15.76 -2.22 -10.42
C ASP A 179 -15.01 -1.01 -9.84
N LEU A 180 -14.20 -0.33 -10.65
CA LEU A 180 -13.33 0.77 -10.25
C LEU A 180 -13.57 2.02 -11.12
N PRO A 181 -14.79 2.58 -11.13
CA PRO A 181 -15.08 3.79 -11.89
C PRO A 181 -14.23 4.95 -11.38
N THR A 182 -13.77 5.82 -12.27
CA THR A 182 -13.03 7.02 -11.86
C THR A 182 -13.95 8.00 -11.11
N PRO A 183 -13.57 8.44 -9.89
CA PRO A 183 -14.35 9.40 -9.11
C PRO A 183 -14.56 10.74 -9.80
N ARG A 184 -15.73 11.36 -9.56
CA ARG A 184 -16.09 12.69 -10.09
C ARG A 184 -15.02 13.73 -9.81
N ILE A 185 -14.53 13.76 -8.56
CA ILE A 185 -13.50 14.70 -8.12
C ILE A 185 -12.22 14.62 -8.97
N VAL A 186 -11.84 13.44 -9.46
CA VAL A 186 -10.67 13.27 -10.34
C VAL A 186 -10.96 13.81 -11.74
N LYS A 187 -12.13 13.47 -12.31
CA LYS A 187 -12.53 13.90 -13.65
C LYS A 187 -12.76 15.40 -13.77
N GLU A 188 -13.32 15.99 -12.73
CA GLU A 188 -13.85 17.36 -12.80
C GLU A 188 -12.89 18.39 -12.21
N THR A 189 -11.96 18.06 -11.30
CA THR A 189 -11.14 19.10 -10.65
C THR A 189 -10.11 19.74 -11.60
N GLY A 190 -9.40 18.92 -12.36
CA GLY A 190 -8.33 19.35 -13.29
C GLY A 190 -8.82 19.50 -14.74
N ARG A 191 -8.01 19.05 -15.71
CA ARG A 191 -8.41 19.00 -17.12
C ARG A 191 -9.15 17.70 -17.47
N GLY A 192 -9.39 16.84 -16.48
CA GLY A 192 -9.99 15.51 -16.66
C GLY A 192 -9.05 14.48 -17.27
N ASP A 193 -7.78 14.81 -17.47
CA ASP A 193 -6.73 13.89 -17.88
C ASP A 193 -6.28 13.02 -16.70
N ILE A 194 -6.47 11.71 -16.85
CA ILE A 194 -6.05 10.72 -15.87
C ILE A 194 -4.76 10.10 -16.40
N TYR A 195 -3.63 10.48 -15.80
CA TYR A 195 -2.33 9.96 -16.22
C TYR A 195 -2.22 8.46 -15.95
N ASN A 196 -2.61 8.02 -14.76
CA ASN A 196 -2.61 6.62 -14.37
C ASN A 196 -3.66 6.37 -13.28
N SER A 197 -4.06 5.12 -13.12
CA SER A 197 -4.84 4.63 -11.98
C SER A 197 -4.35 3.21 -11.69
N SER A 198 -4.11 2.90 -10.43
CA SER A 198 -3.61 1.59 -10.02
C SER A 198 -4.37 1.04 -8.82
N ILE A 199 -4.27 -0.27 -8.62
CA ILE A 199 -4.66 -0.94 -7.38
C ILE A 199 -3.45 -1.39 -6.59
N TRP A 200 -3.66 -1.49 -5.27
CA TRP A 200 -2.72 -2.03 -4.32
C TRP A 200 -3.43 -3.04 -3.43
N MET A 201 -2.89 -4.25 -3.31
CA MET A 201 -3.46 -5.33 -2.51
C MET A 201 -2.33 -6.14 -1.87
N GLY A 202 -2.43 -6.51 -0.60
CA GLY A 202 -1.38 -7.30 0.04
C GLY A 202 -1.71 -7.72 1.45
N VAL A 203 -0.81 -8.49 2.05
CA VAL A 203 -0.91 -8.92 3.44
C VAL A 203 -0.23 -7.93 4.38
N GLU A 204 -0.81 -7.75 5.57
CA GLU A 204 -0.29 -6.81 6.57
C GLU A 204 1.06 -7.30 7.16
N PRO A 205 2.01 -6.37 7.43
CA PRO A 205 2.03 -4.98 7.00
C PRO A 205 2.46 -4.83 5.54
N THR A 206 1.83 -3.88 4.85
CA THR A 206 2.30 -3.36 3.56
C THR A 206 3.02 -2.03 3.81
N TYR A 207 4.15 -1.81 3.13
CA TYR A 207 4.96 -0.61 3.34
C TYR A 207 5.31 0.04 2.01
N THR A 208 5.08 1.35 1.94
CA THR A 208 5.55 2.19 0.84
C THR A 208 6.40 3.31 1.46
N PRO A 209 7.69 3.42 1.13
CA PRO A 209 8.56 4.46 1.68
C PRO A 209 8.06 5.86 1.35
N LEU A 210 8.41 6.84 2.18
CA LEU A 210 8.13 8.26 1.90
C LEU A 210 8.70 8.64 0.53
N HIS A 211 7.85 9.01 -0.42
CA HIS A 211 8.18 9.40 -1.79
C HIS A 211 7.41 10.68 -2.18
N ARG A 212 7.58 11.10 -3.44
CA ARG A 212 6.75 12.11 -4.10
C ARG A 212 6.27 11.56 -5.43
N ASP A 213 5.07 11.95 -5.80
CA ASP A 213 4.49 11.63 -7.10
C ASP A 213 4.56 12.84 -8.04
N PRO A 214 4.68 12.63 -9.35
CA PRO A 214 4.70 13.71 -10.33
C PRO A 214 3.31 14.31 -10.60
N ASN A 215 2.25 13.75 -10.00
CA ASN A 215 0.87 14.17 -10.17
C ASN A 215 0.14 14.21 -8.81
N PRO A 216 -0.84 15.10 -8.64
CA PRO A 216 -1.76 14.99 -7.50
C PRO A 216 -2.54 13.67 -7.59
N ASN A 217 -2.86 13.09 -6.43
CA ASN A 217 -3.45 11.77 -6.34
C ASN A 217 -4.70 11.77 -5.44
N LEU A 218 -5.65 10.88 -5.73
CA LEU A 218 -6.74 10.53 -4.84
C LEU A 218 -6.57 9.06 -4.45
N PHE A 219 -6.18 8.84 -3.20
CA PHE A 219 -6.07 7.51 -2.64
C PHE A 219 -7.40 7.10 -2.00
N CYS A 220 -8.02 6.01 -2.45
CA CYS A 220 -9.27 5.49 -1.90
C CYS A 220 -9.02 4.16 -1.17
N GLN A 221 -9.39 4.07 0.11
CA GLN A 221 -9.23 2.84 0.90
C GLN A 221 -10.48 1.96 0.74
N LEU A 222 -10.32 0.76 0.18
CA LEU A 222 -11.46 -0.12 -0.12
C LEU A 222 -11.72 -1.17 0.97
N HIS A 223 -10.68 -1.63 1.65
CA HIS A 223 -10.77 -2.70 2.65
C HIS A 223 -9.65 -2.58 3.69
N SER A 224 -9.93 -2.89 4.95
CA SER A 224 -9.00 -2.67 6.08
C SER A 224 -8.58 -1.19 6.19
N SER A 225 -7.61 -0.91 7.05
CA SER A 225 -7.16 0.44 7.33
C SER A 225 -5.77 0.74 6.75
N LYS A 226 -5.49 2.03 6.56
CA LYS A 226 -4.18 2.51 6.12
C LYS A 226 -3.83 3.81 6.83
N THR A 227 -2.65 3.85 7.44
CA THR A 227 -2.08 5.10 7.96
C THR A 227 -1.16 5.72 6.93
N VAL A 228 -1.43 6.97 6.56
CA VAL A 228 -0.63 7.76 5.61
C VAL A 228 -0.09 9.00 6.31
N ARG A 229 1.22 9.18 6.24
CA ARG A 229 1.91 10.40 6.69
C ARG A 229 2.35 11.21 5.47
N LEU A 230 1.97 12.47 5.44
CA LEU A 230 2.34 13.43 4.41
C LEU A 230 3.22 14.51 5.01
N MET A 231 4.08 15.09 4.18
CA MET A 231 4.89 16.23 4.59
C MET A 231 5.10 17.19 3.42
N PRO A 232 5.27 18.50 3.68
CA PRO A 232 5.55 19.45 2.63
C PRO A 232 6.80 19.07 1.81
N PRO A 233 6.83 19.37 0.50
CA PRO A 233 7.98 19.05 -0.35
C PRO A 233 9.31 19.62 0.18
N LYS A 234 9.29 20.81 0.78
CA LYS A 234 10.51 21.40 1.37
C LYS A 234 11.01 20.58 2.57
N SER A 235 10.11 20.13 3.43
CA SER A 235 10.44 19.37 4.63
C SER A 235 10.94 17.96 4.29
N GLY A 236 10.28 17.27 3.35
CA GLY A 236 10.74 15.95 2.89
C GLY A 236 12.09 15.99 2.17
N GLU A 237 12.38 17.08 1.46
CA GLU A 237 13.69 17.29 0.82
C GLU A 237 14.80 17.44 1.86
N ALA A 238 14.55 18.28 2.87
CA ALA A 238 15.49 18.50 3.96
C ALA A 238 15.75 17.20 4.74
N LEU A 239 14.70 16.43 5.01
CA LEU A 239 14.82 15.13 5.68
C LEU A 239 15.67 14.15 4.86
N TYR A 240 15.38 14.01 3.57
CA TYR A 240 16.15 13.14 2.68
C TYR A 240 17.64 13.53 2.67
N ARG A 241 17.95 14.82 2.50
CA ARG A 241 19.35 15.30 2.53
C ARG A 241 20.05 15.03 3.85
N GLN A 242 19.33 15.15 4.96
CA GLN A 242 19.87 14.83 6.28
C GLN A 242 20.24 13.34 6.38
N VAL A 243 19.39 12.44 5.89
CA VAL A 243 19.67 11.00 5.85
C VAL A 243 20.85 10.68 4.93
N GLN A 244 20.88 11.24 3.72
CA GLN A 244 22.01 11.07 2.80
C GLN A 244 23.34 11.53 3.42
N THR A 245 23.33 12.68 4.08
CA THR A 245 24.52 13.22 4.77
C THR A 245 25.01 12.27 5.88
N LYS A 246 24.09 11.71 6.68
CA LYS A 246 24.45 10.71 7.72
C LYS A 246 25.03 9.43 7.13
N LEU A 247 24.62 9.06 5.93
CA LEU A 247 25.16 7.90 5.19
C LEU A 247 26.44 8.22 4.42
N GLY A 248 26.95 9.46 4.46
CA GLY A 248 28.12 9.88 3.68
C GLY A 248 27.87 9.90 2.17
N ARG A 249 26.61 10.01 1.74
CA ARG A 249 26.17 9.98 0.33
C ARG A 249 25.68 11.36 -0.11
N ALA A 250 25.63 11.55 -1.42
CA ALA A 250 24.92 12.66 -2.06
C ALA A 250 23.93 12.06 -3.08
N GLY A 251 22.67 12.45 -2.98
CA GLY A 251 21.60 11.90 -3.81
C GLY A 251 20.52 12.94 -4.12
N SER A 252 19.64 12.61 -5.06
CA SER A 252 18.46 13.42 -5.39
C SER A 252 17.22 12.73 -4.85
N SER A 253 16.41 13.43 -4.07
CA SER A 253 15.12 12.91 -3.58
C SER A 253 14.14 12.57 -4.73
N ARG A 254 14.41 13.11 -5.94
CA ARG A 254 13.60 12.91 -7.15
C ARG A 254 13.94 11.63 -7.90
N ILE A 255 15.12 11.07 -7.66
CA ILE A 255 15.57 9.83 -8.30
C ILE A 255 15.49 8.74 -7.24
N ARG A 256 14.71 7.71 -7.55
CA ARG A 256 14.22 6.74 -6.59
C ARG A 256 14.46 5.35 -7.18
N ASP A 257 15.40 4.61 -6.59
CA ASP A 257 15.81 3.26 -6.98
C ASP A 257 15.39 2.22 -5.91
N SER A 258 15.82 0.97 -6.05
CA SER A 258 15.51 -0.08 -5.06
C SER A 258 16.02 0.23 -3.65
N GLY A 259 17.02 1.11 -3.51
CA GLY A 259 17.62 1.51 -2.22
C GLY A 259 16.68 2.25 -1.28
N MET A 260 15.49 2.62 -1.74
CA MET A 260 14.42 3.10 -0.87
C MET A 260 13.62 2.00 -0.20
N MET A 261 13.55 0.84 -0.84
CA MET A 261 12.80 -0.32 -0.35
C MET A 261 13.67 -1.13 0.62
N GLU A 262 14.99 -1.12 0.42
CA GLU A 262 15.95 -1.93 1.18
C GLU A 262 17.17 -1.14 1.68
N GLY A 263 17.90 -1.71 2.63
CA GLY A 263 19.18 -1.18 3.11
C GLY A 263 19.09 0.02 4.09
N PRO A 264 20.25 0.62 4.44
CA PRO A 264 20.36 1.60 5.52
C PRO A 264 19.53 2.88 5.32
N GLU A 265 19.35 3.31 4.08
CA GLU A 265 18.51 4.48 3.76
C GLU A 265 17.05 4.23 4.11
N SER A 266 16.49 3.11 3.64
CA SER A 266 15.12 2.69 3.96
C SER A 266 14.89 2.67 5.48
N VAL A 267 15.80 2.07 6.24
CA VAL A 267 15.73 2.01 7.71
C VAL A 267 15.76 3.40 8.35
N MET A 268 16.71 4.25 7.98
CA MET A 268 16.84 5.60 8.56
C MET A 268 15.67 6.51 8.19
N MET A 269 15.19 6.45 6.94
CA MET A 269 14.03 7.22 6.49
C MET A 269 12.75 6.75 7.21
N ASN A 270 12.57 5.43 7.35
CA ASN A 270 11.44 4.88 8.09
C ASN A 270 11.45 5.38 9.54
N ALA A 271 12.58 5.26 10.23
CA ALA A 271 12.73 5.75 11.61
C ALA A 271 12.46 7.26 11.73
N ALA A 272 12.88 8.07 10.75
CA ALA A 272 12.66 9.52 10.80
C ALA A 272 11.20 9.94 10.55
N VAL A 273 10.45 9.17 9.78
CA VAL A 273 9.04 9.42 9.48
C VAL A 273 8.13 8.85 10.57
N TRP A 274 8.48 7.68 11.12
CA TRP A 274 7.61 6.91 12.02
C TRP A 274 8.02 6.95 13.51
N GLY A 275 9.28 7.24 13.81
CA GLY A 275 9.83 7.21 15.18
C GLY A 275 9.53 8.45 16.04
N GLU A 276 9.87 8.35 17.33
CA GLU A 276 9.73 9.43 18.30
C GLU A 276 10.67 10.61 18.00
N GLY A 277 10.15 11.84 18.04
CA GLY A 277 10.92 13.03 17.65
C GLY A 277 10.96 13.30 16.14
N GLY A 278 10.06 12.67 15.38
CA GLY A 278 9.99 12.68 13.92
C GLY A 278 9.95 14.06 13.26
N ALA A 279 10.09 14.07 11.93
CA ALA A 279 10.21 15.28 11.14
C ALA A 279 9.08 16.30 11.43
N LYS A 280 9.45 17.59 11.49
CA LYS A 280 8.51 18.69 11.68
C LYS A 280 7.53 18.73 10.50
N ASP A 281 6.31 19.17 10.76
CA ASP A 281 5.24 19.40 9.77
C ASP A 281 4.67 18.15 9.10
N ILE A 282 4.86 16.97 9.70
CA ILE A 282 4.12 15.78 9.29
C ILE A 282 2.64 15.96 9.64
N VAL A 283 1.78 15.64 8.67
CA VAL A 283 0.35 15.40 8.90
C VAL A 283 0.01 13.94 8.67
N GLU A 284 -0.96 13.41 9.40
CA GLU A 284 -1.37 12.00 9.32
C GLU A 284 -2.87 11.87 8.99
N ALA A 285 -3.19 10.88 8.17
CA ALA A 285 -4.54 10.39 7.95
C ALA A 285 -4.59 8.89 8.23
N GLN A 286 -5.61 8.46 8.98
CA GLN A 286 -5.95 7.07 9.16
C GLN A 286 -7.22 6.80 8.35
N LEU A 287 -7.06 6.04 7.27
CA LEU A 287 -8.14 5.71 6.36
C LEU A 287 -8.75 4.37 6.74
N GLU A 288 -10.08 4.33 6.78
CA GLU A 288 -10.91 3.15 6.89
C GLU A 288 -11.61 2.84 5.55
N PRO A 289 -12.26 1.67 5.39
CA PRO A 289 -13.00 1.36 4.17
C PRO A 289 -14.01 2.44 3.80
N GLY A 290 -13.92 2.94 2.57
CA GLY A 290 -14.74 4.02 2.01
C GLY A 290 -14.13 5.42 2.15
N ASP A 291 -13.10 5.60 2.99
CA ASP A 291 -12.39 6.87 3.10
C ASP A 291 -11.53 7.12 1.86
N ALA A 292 -11.26 8.40 1.59
CA ALA A 292 -10.28 8.81 0.59
C ALA A 292 -9.37 9.93 1.10
N LEU A 293 -8.18 10.04 0.52
CA LEU A 293 -7.20 11.08 0.82
C LEU A 293 -6.76 11.74 -0.47
N PHE A 294 -6.96 13.05 -0.56
CA PHE A 294 -6.31 13.86 -1.59
C PHE A 294 -4.86 14.13 -1.17
N ILE A 295 -3.94 13.67 -2.01
CA ILE A 295 -2.50 13.88 -1.89
C ILE A 295 -2.12 14.90 -2.97
N PRO A 296 -1.70 16.12 -2.58
CA PRO A 296 -1.32 17.15 -3.54
C PRO A 296 -0.08 16.78 -4.34
N LEU A 297 0.16 17.53 -5.41
CA LEU A 297 1.39 17.41 -6.19
C LEU A 297 2.64 17.68 -5.32
N GLY A 298 3.63 16.79 -5.41
CA GLY A 298 4.96 16.94 -4.82
C GLY A 298 5.14 16.18 -3.51
#